data_AF-A0A956SU79-F1
#
_entry.id   AF-A0A956SU79-F1
#
_cell.length_a   1.000
_cell.length_b   1.000
_cell.length_c   1.000
_cell.angle_alpha   90.00
_cell.angle_beta   90.00
_cell.angle_gamma   90.00
#
_symmetry.space_group_name_H-M   'P 1'
#
loop_
_entity.id
_entity.type
_entity.pdbx_description
1 polymer ?
#
loop_
_entity_poly.entity_id
_entity_poly.type
_entity_poly.pdbx_seq_one_letter_code
_entity_poly.pdbx_strand_id
1 'polypeptide(L)'
;MYIEDTNMSSAKIKVVGVGGAGGNAIDSMIDSGAGGVDFIAANSDFQALAISRARLKLQLGESVTHGLGAGGDPAVGAATAEASAAEIREHLQGADMVFLAAGMGGGT
;
A
#
# COMPACT_ATOMS: atom_id res chain seq x y z
N MET A 1 32.45 29.14 12.93
CA MET A 1 31.21 28.90 12.16
C MET A 1 31.12 27.40 12.01
N TYR A 2 30.40 26.73 12.91
CA TYR A 2 30.13 25.30 12.78
C TYR A 2 28.97 25.17 11.79
N ILE A 3 29.20 24.45 10.70
CA ILE A 3 28.10 23.96 9.87
C ILE A 3 27.54 22.80 10.67
N GLU A 4 26.36 22.98 11.27
CA GLU A 4 25.59 21.82 11.71
C GLU A 4 25.13 21.10 10.45
N ASP A 5 25.69 19.92 10.20
CA ASP A 5 25.07 18.96 9.28
C ASP A 5 23.69 18.64 9.85
N THR A 6 22.67 19.33 9.36
CA THR A 6 21.26 19.06 9.66
C THR A 6 20.82 17.79 8.91
N ASN A 7 21.57 16.70 9.05
CA ASN A 7 21.06 15.38 8.70
C ASN A 7 20.16 14.92 9.87
N MET A 8 19.08 15.66 10.11
CA MET A 8 17.92 15.11 10.80
C MET A 8 17.51 13.91 9.95
N SER A 9 17.75 12.69 10.44
CA SER A 9 17.29 11.47 9.80
C SER A 9 15.78 11.62 9.54
N SER A 10 15.40 11.93 8.31
CA SER A 10 13.99 12.09 7.97
C SER A 10 13.34 10.73 8.17
N ALA A 11 12.30 10.67 9.01
CA ALA A 11 11.58 9.43 9.26
C ALA A 11 11.16 8.79 7.94
N LYS A 12 11.40 7.49 7.79
CA LYS A 12 11.02 6.72 6.61
C LYS A 12 9.54 6.39 6.70
N ILE A 13 8.72 7.19 6.04
CA ILE A 13 7.26 7.04 6.04
C ILE A 13 6.82 6.23 4.81
N LYS A 14 6.01 5.20 5.04
CA LYS A 14 5.32 4.45 3.98
C LYS A 14 3.81 4.63 4.09
N VAL A 15 3.14 4.87 2.98
CA VAL A 15 1.67 4.94 2.92
C VAL A 15 1.17 3.81 2.03
N VAL A 16 0.37 2.92 2.58
CA VAL A 16 -0.22 1.77 1.87
C VAL A 16 -1.68 2.07 1.59
N GLY A 17 -2.05 2.14 0.32
CA GLY A 17 -3.44 2.18 -0.12
C GLY A 17 -3.95 0.75 -0.32
N VAL A 18 -4.90 0.32 0.51
CA VAL A 18 -5.48 -1.04 0.47
C VAL A 18 -6.82 -1.04 -0.24
N GLY A 19 -6.99 -1.96 -1.19
CA GLY A 19 -8.20 -2.09 -1.99
C GLY A 19 -8.43 -0.88 -2.92
N GLY A 20 -9.61 -0.83 -3.54
CA GLY A 20 -9.92 0.20 -4.55
C GLY A 20 -9.94 1.62 -3.98
N ALA A 21 -10.63 1.83 -2.86
CA ALA A 21 -10.71 3.15 -2.22
C ALA A 21 -9.36 3.61 -1.65
N GLY A 22 -8.58 2.70 -1.05
CA GLY A 22 -7.23 3.01 -0.60
C GLY A 22 -6.30 3.37 -1.75
N GLY A 23 -6.36 2.64 -2.86
CA GLY A 23 -5.64 2.96 -4.10
C GLY A 23 -5.98 4.35 -4.63
N ASN A 24 -7.26 4.70 -4.71
CA ASN A 24 -7.69 6.03 -5.14
C ASN A 24 -7.21 7.15 -4.19
N ALA A 25 -7.19 6.88 -2.88
CA ALA A 25 -6.72 7.84 -1.89
C ALA A 25 -5.23 8.14 -2.07
N ILE A 26 -4.40 7.11 -2.24
CA ILE A 26 -2.95 7.33 -2.44
C ILE A 26 -2.64 7.95 -3.81
N ASP A 27 -3.39 7.61 -4.86
CA ASP A 27 -3.24 8.23 -6.17
C ASP A 27 -3.52 9.75 -6.07
N SER A 28 -4.53 10.14 -5.29
CA SER A 28 -4.82 11.57 -5.02
C SER A 28 -3.70 12.26 -4.24
N MET A 29 -3.05 11.56 -3.30
CA MET A 29 -1.89 12.10 -2.56
C MET A 29 -0.67 12.28 -3.47
N ILE A 30 -0.43 11.33 -4.36
CA ILE A 30 0.64 11.39 -5.37
C ILE A 30 0.41 12.58 -6.29
N ASP A 31 -0.81 12.73 -6.82
CA ASP A 31 -1.17 13.82 -7.74
C ASP A 31 -1.12 15.20 -7.05
N SER A 32 -1.34 15.25 -5.74
CA SER A 32 -1.21 16.47 -4.93
C SER A 32 0.24 16.82 -4.59
N GLY A 33 1.22 15.98 -4.96
CA GLY A 33 2.64 16.22 -4.73
C GLY A 33 3.12 15.95 -3.30
N ALA A 34 2.45 15.03 -2.57
CA ALA A 34 2.92 14.61 -1.25
C ALA A 34 4.31 13.96 -1.35
N GLY A 35 5.35 14.68 -0.91
CA GLY A 35 6.75 14.25 -0.96
C GLY A 35 7.23 13.61 0.34
N GLY A 36 8.38 12.91 0.28
CA GLY A 36 9.01 12.30 1.45
C GLY A 36 8.31 11.03 1.96
N VAL A 37 7.47 10.41 1.13
CA VAL A 37 6.68 9.23 1.46
C VAL A 37 6.82 8.18 0.36
N ASP A 38 6.99 6.92 0.74
CA ASP A 38 6.90 5.80 -0.18
C ASP A 38 5.45 5.31 -0.28
N PHE A 39 4.82 5.50 -1.44
CA PHE A 39 3.47 5.02 -1.70
C PHE A 39 3.46 3.58 -2.22
N ILE A 40 2.61 2.75 -1.61
CA ILE A 40 2.41 1.35 -1.94
C ILE A 40 0.91 1.12 -2.22
N ALA A 41 0.56 0.63 -3.40
CA ALA A 41 -0.79 0.13 -3.65
C ALA A 41 -0.83 -1.37 -3.31
N ALA A 42 -1.82 -1.81 -2.54
CA ALA A 42 -2.03 -3.22 -2.21
C ALA A 42 -3.47 -3.63 -2.57
N ASN A 43 -3.63 -4.58 -3.48
CA ASN A 43 -4.96 -5.01 -3.91
C ASN A 43 -4.98 -6.49 -4.31
N SER A 44 -6.11 -7.17 -4.10
CA SER A 44 -6.33 -8.56 -4.55
C SER A 44 -6.86 -8.64 -6.00
N ASP A 45 -7.19 -7.50 -6.60
CA ASP A 45 -7.59 -7.34 -8.01
C ASP A 45 -6.44 -6.74 -8.83
N PHE A 46 -5.92 -7.49 -9.81
CA PHE A 46 -4.79 -7.05 -10.63
C PHE A 46 -5.13 -5.89 -11.57
N GLN A 47 -6.38 -5.79 -12.01
CA GLN A 47 -6.82 -4.73 -12.92
C GLN A 47 -6.85 -3.39 -12.18
N ALA A 48 -7.38 -3.40 -10.95
CA ALA A 48 -7.35 -2.24 -10.07
C ALA A 48 -5.91 -1.84 -9.71
N LEU A 49 -5.02 -2.82 -9.50
CA LEU A 49 -3.62 -2.55 -9.21
C LEU A 49 -2.87 -1.96 -10.43
N ALA A 50 -3.19 -2.43 -11.64
CA ALA A 50 -2.56 -1.99 -12.88
C ALA A 50 -2.72 -0.48 -13.11
N ILE A 51 -3.88 0.09 -12.74
CA ILE A 51 -4.18 1.51 -12.94
C ILE A 51 -3.62 2.44 -11.85
N SER A 52 -3.14 1.92 -10.72
CA SER A 52 -2.60 2.77 -9.65
C SER A 52 -1.34 3.53 -10.10
N ARG A 53 -1.16 4.74 -9.55
CA ARG A 53 0.00 5.61 -9.75
C ARG A 53 1.14 5.31 -8.77
N ALA A 54 0.91 4.51 -7.74
CA ALA A 54 1.94 4.10 -6.80
C ALA A 54 3.07 3.36 -7.52
N ARG A 55 4.32 3.69 -7.16
CA ARG A 55 5.51 3.05 -7.74
C ARG A 55 5.60 1.57 -7.34
N LEU A 56 5.22 1.26 -6.10
CA LEU A 56 5.19 -0.10 -5.59
C LEU A 56 3.74 -0.61 -5.61
N LYS A 57 3.55 -1.78 -6.21
CA LYS A 57 2.26 -2.43 -6.41
C LYS A 57 2.34 -3.85 -5.88
N LEU A 58 1.56 -4.15 -4.86
CA LEU A 58 1.55 -5.42 -4.15
C LEU A 58 0.25 -6.15 -4.46
N GLN A 59 0.34 -7.25 -5.19
CA GLN A 59 -0.80 -8.09 -5.51
C GLN A 59 -1.08 -9.03 -4.33
N LEU A 60 -2.22 -8.85 -3.68
CA LEU A 60 -2.59 -9.63 -2.50
C LEU A 60 -3.20 -10.97 -2.88
N GLY A 61 -2.70 -12.05 -2.30
CA GLY A 61 -3.27 -13.39 -2.35
C GLY A 61 -3.52 -13.89 -3.76
N GLU A 62 -2.54 -13.76 -4.67
CA GLU A 62 -2.63 -14.33 -6.02
C GLU A 62 -3.02 -15.82 -6.00
N SER A 63 -2.51 -16.58 -5.03
CA SER A 63 -2.85 -17.99 -4.81
C SER A 63 -4.29 -18.24 -4.29
N VAL A 64 -4.98 -17.21 -3.84
CA VAL A 64 -6.34 -17.27 -3.28
C VAL A 64 -7.38 -16.83 -4.31
N THR A 65 -7.17 -15.66 -4.93
CA THR A 65 -8.15 -15.04 -5.84
C THR A 65 -7.77 -15.15 -7.31
N HIS A 66 -6.56 -15.63 -7.63
CA HIS A 66 -6.02 -15.64 -8.99
C HIS A 66 -6.02 -14.24 -9.63
N GLY A 67 -5.88 -13.20 -8.80
CA GLY A 67 -5.90 -11.80 -9.20
C GLY A 67 -7.30 -11.22 -9.51
N LEU A 68 -8.38 -11.97 -9.27
CA LEU A 68 -9.75 -11.54 -9.61
C LEU A 68 -10.44 -10.70 -8.53
N GLY A 69 -9.76 -10.42 -7.41
CA GLY A 69 -10.31 -9.67 -6.29
C GLY A 69 -11.06 -10.51 -5.26
N ALA A 70 -11.33 -9.91 -4.10
CA ALA A 70 -12.04 -10.55 -2.98
C ALA A 70 -13.57 -10.59 -3.15
N GLY A 71 -14.13 -10.03 -4.23
CA GLY A 71 -15.57 -10.06 -4.51
C GLY A 71 -16.45 -9.34 -3.49
N GLY A 72 -15.88 -8.44 -2.68
CA GLY A 72 -16.60 -7.76 -1.58
C GLY A 72 -16.71 -8.57 -0.30
N ASP A 73 -16.10 -9.76 -0.22
CA ASP A 73 -16.09 -10.60 0.98
C ASP A 73 -14.86 -10.30 1.87
N PRO A 74 -15.03 -9.75 3.08
CA PRO A 74 -13.93 -9.46 3.99
C PRO A 74 -13.14 -10.70 4.44
N ALA A 75 -13.77 -11.88 4.48
CA ALA A 75 -13.08 -13.11 4.85
C ALA A 75 -12.07 -13.53 3.78
N VAL A 76 -12.43 -13.34 2.50
CA VAL A 76 -11.52 -13.55 1.37
C VAL A 76 -10.40 -12.52 1.39
N GLY A 77 -10.73 -11.24 1.65
CA GLY A 77 -9.72 -10.19 1.84
C GLY A 77 -8.68 -10.54 2.91
N ALA A 78 -9.13 -10.95 4.09
CA ALA A 78 -8.26 -11.40 5.18
C ALA A 78 -7.36 -12.58 4.75
N ALA A 79 -7.91 -13.57 4.04
CA ALA A 79 -7.13 -14.69 3.53
C ALA A 79 -6.06 -14.25 2.50
N THR A 80 -6.39 -13.29 1.63
CA THR A 80 -5.42 -12.76 0.65
C THR A 80 -4.27 -12.01 1.33
N ALA A 81 -4.58 -11.23 2.38
CA ALA A 81 -3.57 -10.52 3.15
C ALA A 81 -2.63 -11.48 3.90
N GLU A 82 -3.19 -12.54 4.51
CA GLU A 82 -2.40 -13.56 5.20
C GLU A 82 -1.48 -14.32 4.22
N ALA A 83 -2.00 -14.70 3.05
CA ALA A 83 -1.22 -15.37 2.01
C ALA A 83 -0.03 -14.52 1.51
N SER A 84 -0.17 -13.19 1.50
CA SER A 84 0.88 -12.24 1.10
C SER A 84 1.68 -11.67 2.27
N ALA A 85 1.54 -12.20 3.50
CA ALA A 85 2.14 -11.59 4.69
C ALA A 85 3.68 -11.50 4.64
N ALA A 86 4.36 -12.40 3.92
CA ALA A 86 5.82 -12.32 3.76
C ALA A 86 6.22 -11.12 2.87
N GLU A 87 5.57 -10.96 1.72
CA GLU A 87 5.80 -9.87 0.77
C GLU A 87 5.43 -8.51 1.37
N ILE A 88 4.32 -8.43 2.11
CA ILE A 88 3.93 -7.23 2.86
C ILE A 88 5.06 -6.83 3.83
N ARG A 89 5.61 -7.78 4.59
CA ARG A 89 6.70 -7.49 5.54
C ARG A 89 7.96 -6.99 4.84
N GLU A 90 8.33 -7.60 3.72
CA GLU A 90 9.49 -7.18 2.92
C GLU A 90 9.32 -5.72 2.45
N HIS A 91 8.15 -5.39 1.89
CA HIS A 91 7.88 -4.04 1.39
C HIS A 91 7.70 -2.99 2.47
N LEU A 92 7.34 -3.38 3.70
CA LEU A 92 7.28 -2.47 4.85
C LEU A 92 8.59 -2.35 5.61
N GLN A 93 9.59 -3.20 5.33
CA GLN A 93 10.86 -3.18 6.04
C GLN A 93 11.53 -1.80 5.98
N GLY A 94 12.12 -1.40 7.12
CA GLY A 94 12.85 -0.14 7.26
C GLY A 94 11.99 1.11 7.36
N ALA A 95 10.65 0.99 7.40
CA ALA A 95 9.78 2.12 7.72
C ALA A 95 9.84 2.43 9.22
N ASP A 96 9.93 3.72 9.56
CA ASP A 96 9.75 4.21 10.93
C ASP A 96 8.25 4.41 11.24
N MET A 97 7.45 4.68 10.20
CA MET A 97 6.01 4.89 10.31
C MET A 97 5.31 4.35 9.06
N VAL A 98 4.18 3.66 9.27
CA VAL A 98 3.33 3.15 8.20
C VAL A 98 1.91 3.69 8.38
N PHE A 99 1.35 4.28 7.34
CA PHE A 99 -0.06 4.64 7.27
C PHE A 99 -0.79 3.66 6.36
N LEU A 100 -1.98 3.23 6.80
CA LEU A 100 -2.89 2.44 5.98
C LEU A 100 -4.07 3.33 5.59
N ALA A 101 -4.29 3.49 4.29
CA ALA A 101 -5.46 4.14 3.73
C ALA A 101 -6.35 3.07 3.11
N ALA A 102 -7.59 2.97 3.58
CA ALA A 102 -8.57 2.02 3.08
C ALA A 102 -9.98 2.62 3.17
N GLY A 103 -10.86 2.21 2.25
CA GLY A 103 -12.30 2.44 2.38
C GLY A 103 -12.95 1.20 2.99
N MET A 104 -13.55 1.34 4.17
CA MET A 104 -14.24 0.24 4.83
C MET A 104 -15.53 -0.15 4.07
N GLY A 105 -15.90 -1.43 4.16
CA GLY A 105 -17.14 -1.98 3.57
C GLY A 105 -16.95 -2.80 2.30
N GLY A 106 -15.72 -2.83 1.73
CA GLY A 106 -15.33 -3.75 0.67
C GLY A 106 -14.85 -5.11 1.20
N GLY A 107 -14.21 -5.88 0.31
CA GLY A 107 -13.62 -7.20 0.63
C GLY A 107 -12.13 -7.14 0.93
N THR A 108 -11.33 -6.66 -0.02
CA THR A 108 -9.87 -6.46 0.12
C THR A 108 -9.56 -5.45 1.21
#